data_AF-X0TI05-F1
#
_entry.id   AF-X0TI05-F1
#
_cell.length_a   1.000
_cell.length_b   1.000
_cell.length_c   1.000
_cell.angle_alpha   90.00
_cell.angle_beta   90.00
_cell.angle_gamma   90.00
#
_symmetry.space_group_name_H-M   'P 1'
#
loop_
_entity.id
_entity.type
_entity.pdbx_description
1 polymer ?
#
loop_
_entity_poly.entity_id
_entity_poly.type
_entity_poly.pdbx_seq_one_letter_code
_entity_poly.pdbx_strand_id
1 'polypeptide(L)'
;KEGQEAASDSITLCLNPYDCAELYFFTVTREGALEARVRSRSGERVLSTESVSLKLERKDNEWLVEMALPWTVFGMEGPPGAGEAWRLNIVRQRAAAPPQTSFWAGSPGQYARVENYGQLFFAPEP
;
A
#
# COMPACT_ATOMS: atom_id res chain seq x y z
N LYS A 1 -20.97 -23.76 -7.47
CA LYS A 1 -19.75 -23.71 -6.64
C LYS A 1 -18.96 -22.52 -7.13
N GLU A 2 -19.12 -21.38 -6.49
CA GLU A 2 -18.35 -20.17 -6.83
C GLU A 2 -16.86 -20.50 -6.64
N GLY A 3 -16.08 -20.27 -7.68
CA GLY A 3 -14.66 -20.57 -7.70
C GLY A 3 -13.97 -19.72 -6.64
N GLN A 4 -13.33 -20.39 -5.68
CA GLN A 4 -12.43 -19.73 -4.75
C GLN A 4 -11.28 -19.19 -5.58
N GLU A 5 -11.22 -17.87 -5.73
CA GLU A 5 -10.18 -17.18 -6.50
C GLU A 5 -8.82 -17.59 -5.90
N ALA A 6 -7.92 -18.10 -6.75
CA ALA A 6 -6.62 -18.56 -6.30
C ALA A 6 -5.85 -17.38 -5.68
N ALA A 7 -5.21 -17.61 -4.53
CA ALA A 7 -4.36 -16.59 -3.92
C ALA A 7 -3.29 -16.13 -4.92
N SER A 8 -3.14 -14.82 -5.09
CA SER A 8 -2.14 -14.23 -5.98
C SER A 8 -1.00 -13.59 -5.19
N ASP A 9 0.17 -13.50 -5.82
CA ASP A 9 1.28 -12.67 -5.37
C ASP A 9 0.84 -11.19 -5.35
N SER A 10 1.16 -10.48 -4.28
CA SER A 10 0.76 -9.08 -4.11
C SER A 10 1.84 -8.22 -3.45
N ILE A 11 1.74 -6.92 -3.70
CA ILE A 11 2.45 -5.87 -2.99
C ILE A 11 1.40 -4.91 -2.43
N THR A 12 1.47 -4.63 -1.12
CA THR A 12 0.63 -3.66 -0.44
C THR A 12 1.47 -2.51 0.08
N LEU A 13 1.13 -1.30 -0.35
CA LEU A 13 1.61 -0.06 0.23
C LEU A 13 0.67 0.35 1.37
N CYS A 14 1.21 0.45 2.59
CA CYS A 14 0.47 0.86 3.78
C CYS A 14 0.93 2.26 4.21
N LEU A 15 0.03 3.25 4.20
CA LEU A 15 0.34 4.64 4.51
C LEU A 15 -0.57 5.18 5.60
N ASN A 16 0.00 5.84 6.59
CA ASN A 16 -0.75 6.61 7.58
C ASN A 16 -0.19 8.03 7.63
N PRO A 17 -0.92 9.01 7.04
CA PRO A 17 -0.55 10.43 7.09
C PRO A 17 -0.40 10.96 8.52
N TYR A 18 0.40 12.02 8.69
CA TYR A 18 0.64 12.61 10.00
C TYR A 18 -0.67 13.09 10.65
N ASP A 19 -0.82 12.83 11.95
CA ASP A 19 -2.02 13.17 12.75
C ASP A 19 -3.36 12.68 12.15
N CYS A 20 -3.31 11.71 11.24
CA CYS A 20 -4.49 11.15 10.61
C CYS A 20 -4.88 9.82 11.27
N ALA A 21 -6.16 9.69 11.61
CA ALA A 21 -6.70 8.43 12.14
C ALA A 21 -6.93 7.37 11.06
N GLU A 22 -6.75 7.73 9.79
CA GLU A 22 -6.96 6.86 8.65
C GLU A 22 -5.66 6.18 8.22
N LEU A 23 -5.79 4.88 7.93
CA LEU A 23 -4.73 4.03 7.41
C LEU A 23 -5.12 3.57 6.01
N TYR A 24 -4.31 3.93 5.03
CA TYR A 24 -4.51 3.68 3.63
C TYR A 24 -3.74 2.44 3.19
N PHE A 25 -4.38 1.62 2.37
CA PHE A 25 -3.82 0.39 1.81
C PHE A 25 -4.02 0.40 0.30
N PHE A 26 -2.94 0.26 -0.46
CA PHE A 26 -2.97 0.07 -1.91
C PHE A 26 -2.33 -1.27 -2.23
N THR A 27 -3.14 -2.25 -2.59
CA THR A 27 -2.70 -3.61 -2.91
C THR A 27 -2.73 -3.81 -4.41
N VAL A 28 -1.60 -4.19 -4.98
CA VAL A 28 -1.47 -4.58 -6.39
C VAL A 28 -1.14 -6.05 -6.46
N THR A 29 -1.92 -6.82 -7.22
CA THR A 29 -1.59 -8.22 -7.51
C THR A 29 -0.64 -8.32 -8.71
N ARG A 30 0.02 -9.47 -8.85
CA ARG A 30 0.83 -9.78 -10.02
C ARG A 30 0.03 -9.69 -11.33
N GLU A 31 -1.28 -9.96 -11.30
CA GLU A 31 -2.19 -9.87 -12.46
C GLU A 31 -2.57 -8.41 -12.79
N GLY A 32 -2.15 -7.45 -11.96
CA GLY A 32 -2.37 -6.02 -12.16
C GLY A 32 -3.70 -5.53 -11.60
N ALA A 33 -4.39 -6.35 -10.80
CA ALA A 33 -5.54 -5.86 -10.06
C ALA A 33 -5.06 -4.89 -8.98
N LEU A 34 -5.64 -3.70 -8.94
CA LEU A 34 -5.40 -2.69 -7.91
C LEU A 34 -6.63 -2.62 -7.01
N GLU A 35 -6.41 -2.73 -5.72
CA GLU A 35 -7.38 -2.45 -4.70
C GLU A 35 -6.86 -1.37 -3.76
N ALA A 36 -7.69 -0.36 -3.52
CA ALA A 36 -7.41 0.70 -2.56
C ALA A 36 -8.45 0.67 -1.44
N ARG A 37 -8.00 0.69 -0.18
CA ARG A 37 -8.88 0.75 0.99
C ARG A 37 -8.35 1.75 2.00
N VAL A 38 -9.26 2.26 2.81
CA VAL A 38 -8.91 3.04 3.99
C VAL A 38 -9.60 2.45 5.21
N ARG A 39 -8.85 2.34 6.30
CA ARG A 39 -9.33 1.91 7.61
C ARG A 39 -9.27 3.08 8.57
N SER A 40 -10.36 3.31 9.27
CA SER A 40 -10.47 4.31 10.32
C SER A 40 -11.18 3.72 11.54
N ARG A 41 -11.47 4.55 12.55
CA ARG A 41 -12.29 4.13 13.70
C ARG A 41 -13.72 3.73 13.32
N SER A 42 -14.26 4.27 12.22
CA SER A 42 -15.62 3.96 11.77
C SER A 42 -15.71 2.68 10.94
N GLY A 43 -14.58 2.02 10.66
CA GLY A 43 -14.52 0.79 9.87
C GLY A 43 -13.59 0.92 8.67
N GLU A 44 -13.75 0.00 7.72
CA GLU A 44 -12.98 -0.07 6.48
C GLU A 44 -13.89 0.26 5.29
N ARG A 45 -13.39 1.03 4.33
CA ARG A 45 -14.08 1.32 3.07
C ARG A 45 -13.12 1.20 1.88
N VAL A 46 -13.66 0.80 0.74
CA VAL A 46 -12.94 0.78 -0.54
C VAL A 46 -12.85 2.22 -1.08
N LEU A 47 -11.69 2.58 -1.61
CA LEU A 47 -11.45 3.85 -2.30
C LEU A 47 -11.60 3.66 -3.81
N SER A 48 -12.03 4.71 -4.52
CA SER A 48 -11.92 4.72 -5.98
C SER A 48 -10.44 4.74 -6.37
N THR A 49 -10.10 3.98 -7.41
CA THR A 49 -8.74 3.89 -7.97
C THR A 49 -8.61 4.64 -9.30
N GLU A 50 -9.65 5.35 -9.75
CA GLU A 50 -9.69 6.00 -11.07
C GLU A 50 -8.61 7.06 -11.28
N SER A 51 -8.19 7.74 -10.22
CA SER A 51 -7.13 8.76 -10.27
C SER A 51 -5.72 8.19 -10.06
N VAL A 52 -5.59 6.91 -9.69
CA VAL A 52 -4.30 6.26 -9.46
C VAL A 52 -3.72 5.78 -10.78
N SER A 53 -2.51 6.23 -11.10
CA SER A 53 -1.77 5.69 -12.24
C SER A 53 -0.98 4.46 -11.81
N LEU A 54 -1.16 3.35 -12.52
CA LEU A 54 -0.45 2.10 -12.28
C LEU A 54 0.21 1.63 -13.57
N LYS A 55 1.50 1.31 -13.48
CA LYS A 55 2.22 0.61 -14.53
C LYS A 55 2.80 -0.69 -13.96
N LEU A 56 2.64 -1.76 -14.73
CA LEU A 56 3.09 -3.08 -14.35
C LEU A 56 3.97 -3.65 -15.46
N GLU A 57 5.16 -4.12 -15.08
CA GLU A 57 6.05 -4.85 -15.97
C GLU A 57 6.24 -6.26 -15.42
N ARG A 58 6.14 -7.27 -16.29
CA ARG A 58 6.37 -8.68 -15.92
C ARG A 58 7.52 -9.23 -16.76
N LYS A 59 8.43 -9.94 -16.11
CA LYS A 59 9.50 -10.70 -16.73
C LYS A 59 9.43 -12.14 -16.22
N ASP A 60 10.34 -12.99 -16.71
CA ASP A 60 10.31 -14.43 -16.44
C ASP A 60 10.32 -14.77 -14.94
N ASN A 61 11.10 -14.03 -14.13
CA ASN A 61 11.32 -14.33 -12.72
C ASN A 61 10.95 -13.19 -11.76
N GLU A 62 10.49 -12.07 -12.30
CA GLU A 62 10.18 -10.87 -11.52
C GLU A 62 9.03 -10.09 -12.13
N TRP A 63 8.45 -9.22 -11.33
CA TRP A 63 7.50 -8.23 -11.81
C TRP A 63 7.73 -6.93 -11.02
N LEU A 64 7.47 -5.82 -11.70
CA LEU A 64 7.67 -4.48 -11.18
C LEU A 64 6.33 -3.75 -11.19
N VAL A 65 6.08 -3.03 -10.10
CA VAL A 65 4.97 -2.09 -9.97
C VAL A 65 5.54 -0.68 -9.86
N GLU A 66 5.02 0.21 -10.69
CA GLU A 66 5.17 1.65 -10.54
C GLU A 66 3.79 2.24 -10.33
N MET A 67 3.62 3.01 -9.25
CA MET A 67 2.34 3.58 -8.85
C MET A 67 2.52 5.06 -8.55
N ALA A 68 1.67 5.90 -9.14
CA ALA A 68 1.55 7.31 -8.79
C ALA A 68 0.20 7.56 -8.12
N LEU A 69 0.26 8.03 -6.87
CA LEU A 69 -0.89 8.37 -6.05
C LEU A 69 -1.04 9.90 -6.05
N PRO A 70 -2.11 10.47 -6.64
CA PRO A 70 -2.36 11.89 -6.49
C PRO A 70 -2.78 12.20 -5.05
N TRP A 71 -2.41 13.37 -4.56
CA TRP A 71 -2.68 13.79 -3.17
C TRP A 71 -4.17 13.80 -2.82
N THR A 72 -5.03 13.99 -3.81
CA THR A 72 -6.49 13.96 -3.66
C THR A 72 -7.02 12.60 -3.18
N VAL A 73 -6.29 11.51 -3.38
CA VAL A 73 -6.64 10.18 -2.81
C VAL A 73 -6.65 10.20 -1.28
N PHE A 74 -5.82 11.06 -0.68
CA PHE A 74 -5.76 11.26 0.77
C PHE A 74 -6.65 12.43 1.24
N GLY A 75 -7.51 12.96 0.36
CA GLY A 75 -8.32 14.15 0.65
C GLY A 75 -7.50 15.45 0.73
N MET A 76 -6.30 15.46 0.17
CA MET A 76 -5.39 16.62 0.22
C MET A 76 -5.42 17.40 -1.11
N GLU A 77 -5.29 18.73 -1.03
CA GLU A 77 -5.21 19.61 -2.20
C GLU A 77 -3.80 19.69 -2.81
N GLY A 78 -2.77 19.30 -2.04
CA GLY A 78 -1.36 19.36 -2.44
C GLY A 78 -0.49 18.40 -1.64
N PRO A 79 0.83 18.39 -1.89
CA PRO A 79 1.76 17.52 -1.16
C PRO A 79 1.83 17.86 0.33
N PRO A 80 2.23 16.90 1.18
CA PRO A 80 2.64 17.15 2.56
C PRO A 80 3.69 18.25 2.66
N GLY A 81 3.72 18.95 3.79
CA GLY A 81 4.74 19.97 4.03
C GLY A 81 6.15 19.38 4.08
N ALA A 82 7.16 20.19 3.73
CA ALA A 82 8.56 19.77 3.88
C ALA A 82 8.86 19.41 5.35
N GLY A 83 9.47 18.25 5.56
CA GLY A 83 9.75 17.69 6.88
C GLY A 83 8.58 16.96 7.54
N GLU A 84 7.38 16.98 6.94
CA GLU A 84 6.26 16.17 7.41
C GLU A 84 6.62 14.68 7.33
N ALA A 85 6.18 13.92 8.35
CA ALA A 85 6.51 12.52 8.50
C ALA A 85 5.24 11.67 8.47
N TRP A 86 5.14 10.80 7.48
CA TRP A 86 4.11 9.77 7.41
C TRP A 86 4.64 8.45 7.94
N ARG A 87 3.73 7.58 8.37
CA ARG A 87 4.07 6.19 8.65
C ARG A 87 3.89 5.37 7.38
N LEU A 88 4.89 4.55 7.07
CA LEU A 88 4.95 3.73 5.86
C LEU A 88 5.31 2.28 6.19
N ASN A 89 4.64 1.35 5.54
CA ASN A 89 5.15 0.01 5.34
C ASN A 89 4.89 -0.46 3.90
N ILE A 90 5.74 -1.36 3.41
CA ILE A 90 5.58 -2.04 2.13
C ILE A 90 5.58 -3.51 2.43
N VAL A 91 4.49 -4.21 2.11
CA VAL A 91 4.32 -5.63 2.39
C VAL A 91 4.24 -6.37 1.07
N ARG A 92 5.02 -7.44 0.92
CA ARG A 92 4.94 -8.37 -0.19
C ARG A 92 4.40 -9.70 0.31
N GLN A 93 3.36 -10.22 -0.35
CA GLN A 93 2.86 -11.56 -0.14
C GLN A 93 3.13 -12.38 -1.39
N ARG A 94 3.71 -13.57 -1.20
CA ARG A 94 3.91 -14.56 -2.27
C ARG A 94 3.00 -15.74 -2.00
N ALA A 95 2.08 -16.03 -2.91
CA ALA A 95 1.18 -17.17 -2.88
C ALA A 95 1.88 -18.46 -3.33
N ALA A 96 3.06 -18.74 -2.77
CA ALA A 96 3.78 -20.00 -2.97
C ALA A 96 3.29 -21.08 -1.97
N ALA A 97 3.81 -22.29 -2.11
CA ALA A 97 3.67 -23.35 -1.12
C ALA A 97 5.05 -23.68 -0.52
N PRO A 98 5.38 -23.23 0.71
CA PRO A 98 4.54 -22.43 1.63
C PRO A 98 4.43 -20.95 1.24
N PRO A 99 3.38 -20.24 1.70
CA PRO A 99 3.24 -18.81 1.44
C PRO A 99 4.36 -18.04 2.14
N GLN A 100 4.81 -16.95 1.51
CA GLN A 100 5.87 -16.11 2.05
C GLN A 100 5.38 -14.68 2.22
N THR A 101 5.76 -14.04 3.32
CA THR A 101 5.50 -12.63 3.56
C THR A 101 6.80 -11.95 3.94
N SER A 102 7.07 -10.81 3.29
CA SER A 102 8.20 -9.93 3.60
C SER A 102 7.71 -8.51 3.69
N PHE A 103 8.35 -7.68 4.50
CA PHE A 103 7.92 -6.31 4.77
C PHE A 103 9.13 -5.40 4.96
N TRP A 104 8.96 -4.12 4.65
CA TRP A 104 10.01 -3.11 4.81
C TRP A 104 10.27 -2.78 6.29
N ALA A 105 9.21 -2.58 7.07
CA ALA A 105 9.28 -2.22 8.47
C ALA A 105 8.46 -3.17 9.37
N GLY A 106 8.87 -3.26 10.64
CA GLY A 106 8.23 -4.08 11.66
C GLY A 106 8.88 -5.46 11.82
N SER A 107 8.12 -6.41 12.37
CA SER A 107 8.56 -7.78 12.64
C SER A 107 7.45 -8.81 12.34
N PRO A 108 7.76 -10.11 12.24
CA PRO A 108 6.75 -11.13 12.00
C PRO A 108 5.61 -11.06 13.01
N GLY A 109 4.36 -11.10 12.53
CA GLY A 109 3.16 -10.97 13.37
C GLY A 109 2.82 -9.54 13.83
N GLN A 110 3.70 -8.57 13.57
CA GLN A 110 3.55 -7.17 14.01
C GLN A 110 3.55 -6.17 12.84
N TYR A 111 3.98 -6.59 11.65
CA TYR A 111 4.10 -5.75 10.44
C TYR A 111 2.79 -5.10 9.99
N ALA A 112 1.63 -5.62 10.44
CA ALA A 112 0.31 -5.07 10.15
C ALA A 112 -0.17 -4.02 11.16
N ARG A 113 0.60 -3.75 12.22
CA ARG A 113 0.26 -2.74 13.22
C ARG A 113 0.98 -1.43 12.91
N VAL A 114 0.22 -0.35 12.86
CA VAL A 114 0.69 0.98 12.42
C VAL A 114 1.79 1.55 13.31
N GLU A 115 1.86 1.17 14.58
CA GLU A 115 2.95 1.54 15.50
C GLU A 115 4.31 0.95 15.13
N ASN A 116 4.35 -0.07 14.29
CA ASN A 116 5.59 -0.72 13.84
C ASN A 116 6.01 -0.30 12.43
N TYR A 117 5.33 0.67 11.83
CA TYR A 117 5.67 1.19 10.51
C TYR A 117 6.89 2.09 10.61
N GLY A 118 7.66 2.17 9.52
CA GLY A 118 8.76 3.12 9.40
C GLY A 118 8.25 4.53 9.15
N GLN A 119 9.17 5.50 9.10
CA GLN A 119 8.85 6.89 8.80
C GLN A 119 9.27 7.24 7.37
N LEU A 120 8.35 7.89 6.66
CA LEU A 120 8.55 8.50 5.35
C LEU A 120 8.55 10.03 5.55
N PHE A 121 9.67 10.69 5.23
CA PHE A 121 9.80 12.15 5.32
C PHE A 121 9.69 12.77 3.93
N PHE A 122 8.92 13.85 3.82
CA PHE A 122 8.79 14.60 2.58
C PHE A 122 9.88 15.69 2.52
N ALA A 123 10.72 15.63 1.49
CA ALA A 123 11.74 16.63 1.25
C ALA A 123 11.12 17.97 0.82
N PRO A 124 11.83 19.10 0.99
CA PRO A 124 11.44 20.34 0.32
C PRO A 124 11.38 20.13 -1.20
N GLU A 125 10.48 20.85 -1.88
CA GLU A 125 10.51 20.88 -3.34
C GLU A 125 11.89 21.38 -3.82
N PRO A 126 12.49 20.71 -4.82
CA PRO A 126 13.81 21.06 -5.34
C PRO A 126 13.85 22.42 -6.04
#